data_AF-A0A7L4J8Y5-F1
#
_entry.id   AF-A0A7L4J8Y5-F1
#
_cell.length_a   1.000
_cell.length_b   1.000
_cell.length_c   1.000
_cell.angle_alpha   90.00
_cell.angle_beta   90.00
_cell.angle_gamma   90.00
#
_symmetry.space_group_name_H-M   'P 1'
#
loop_
_entity.id
_entity.type
_entity.pdbx_description
1 polymer ?
#
loop_
_entity_poly.entity_id
_entity_poly.type
_entity_poly.pdbx_seq_one_letter_code
_entity_poly.pdbx_strand_id
1 'polypeptide(L)'
;CLATLIIMLVGDTYTLINYVSFINYLCYGVTIMGLIVLRWKKPKIFRPIKVNLLIPITYLAFWAFLLIFSLYSEPIVCGVGLIIILTGVPVFFLGVYWRNKPKCVNRLIESMTCWGQKLCFVVYPQCGSVEEE
;
A
#
# COMPACT_ATOMS: atom_id res chain seq x y z
N CYS A 1 -9.48 -11.20 10.95
CA CYS A 1 -10.49 -12.28 11.08
C CYS A 1 -11.69 -12.08 10.16
N LEU A 2 -12.45 -10.97 10.25
CA LEU A 2 -13.63 -10.78 9.39
C LEU A 2 -13.27 -10.59 7.91
N ALA A 3 -12.33 -9.71 7.59
CA ALA A 3 -11.84 -9.53 6.22
C ALA A 3 -11.25 -10.83 5.64
N THR A 4 -10.47 -11.58 6.42
CA THR A 4 -9.89 -12.86 6.00
C THR A 4 -10.96 -13.93 5.76
N LEU A 5 -12.03 -13.97 6.57
CA LEU A 5 -13.16 -14.89 6.37
C LEU A 5 -13.95 -14.53 5.10
N ILE A 6 -14.21 -13.24 4.87
CA ILE A 6 -14.91 -12.77 3.66
C ILE A 6 -14.12 -13.15 2.41
N ILE A 7 -12.81 -12.91 2.42
CA ILE A 7 -11.92 -13.23 1.31
C ILE A 7 -11.89 -14.74 1.04
N MET A 8 -11.94 -15.57 2.08
CA MET A 8 -11.96 -17.03 1.97
C MET A 8 -13.31 -17.58 1.46
N LEU A 9 -14.41 -16.85 1.67
CA LEU A 9 -15.76 -17.23 1.21
C LEU A 9 -16.05 -16.84 -0.24
N VAL A 10 -15.35 -15.83 -0.78
CA VAL A 10 -15.69 -15.19 -2.07
C VAL A 10 -14.92 -15.77 -3.25
N GLY A 11 -13.73 -16.36 -3.05
CA GLY A 11 -12.89 -16.81 -4.17
C GLY A 11 -12.19 -18.14 -3.93
N ASP A 12 -12.01 -18.91 -5.00
CA ASP A 12 -11.14 -20.08 -5.00
C ASP A 12 -9.74 -19.69 -4.51
N THR A 13 -9.23 -20.41 -3.52
CA THR A 13 -7.94 -20.13 -2.86
C THR A 13 -6.80 -19.95 -3.86
N TYR A 14 -6.78 -20.75 -4.94
CA TYR A 14 -5.76 -20.63 -5.99
C TYR A 14 -5.81 -19.30 -6.73
N THR A 15 -7.00 -18.82 -7.11
CA THR A 15 -7.14 -17.54 -7.81
C THR A 15 -6.78 -16.38 -6.87
N LEU A 16 -7.21 -16.45 -5.61
CA LEU A 16 -6.88 -15.46 -4.59
C LEU A 16 -5.38 -15.33 -4.35
N ILE A 17 -4.65 -16.45 -4.32
CA ILE A 17 -3.19 -16.45 -4.18
C ILE A 17 -2.55 -15.72 -5.37
N ASN A 18 -3.05 -15.94 -6.59
CA ASN A 18 -2.58 -15.23 -7.78
C ASN A 18 -2.85 -13.72 -7.68
N TYR A 19 -4.04 -13.31 -7.21
CA TYR A 19 -4.37 -11.90 -6.96
C TYR A 19 -3.39 -11.23 -5.97
N VAL A 20 -3.19 -11.85 -4.81
CA VAL A 20 -2.31 -11.29 -3.76
C VAL A 20 -0.86 -11.25 -4.22
N SER A 21 -0.39 -12.33 -4.87
CA SER A 21 0.97 -12.41 -5.37
C SER A 21 1.24 -11.34 -6.42
N PHE A 22 0.33 -11.14 -7.37
CA PHE A 22 0.45 -10.10 -8.39
C PHE A 22 0.56 -8.69 -7.78
N ILE A 23 -0.34 -8.34 -6.86
CA ILE A 23 -0.30 -7.03 -6.19
C ILE A 23 1.02 -6.86 -5.41
N ASN A 24 1.50 -7.91 -4.75
CA ASN A 24 2.74 -7.85 -4.00
C ASN A 24 3.95 -7.62 -4.94
N TYR A 25 4.02 -8.35 -6.05
CA TYR A 25 5.04 -8.14 -7.08
C TYR A 25 4.97 -6.72 -7.66
N LEU A 26 3.78 -6.16 -7.88
CA LEU A 26 3.64 -4.76 -8.29
C LEU A 26 4.22 -3.80 -7.25
N CYS A 27 3.90 -3.99 -5.97
CA CYS A 27 4.40 -3.16 -4.87
C CYS A 27 5.94 -3.22 -4.76
N TYR A 28 6.55 -4.40 -4.92
CA TYR A 28 8.01 -4.55 -4.93
C TYR A 28 8.65 -3.77 -6.08
N GLY A 29 8.10 -3.88 -7.29
CA GLY A 29 8.58 -3.12 -8.43
C GLY A 29 8.47 -1.62 -8.22
N VAL A 30 7.31 -1.12 -7.79
CA VAL A 30 7.10 0.31 -7.50
C VAL A 30 8.04 0.81 -6.40
N THR A 31 8.30 0.01 -5.37
CA THR A 31 9.25 0.37 -4.30
C THR A 31 10.67 0.51 -4.82
N ILE A 32 11.12 -0.41 -5.66
CA ILE A 32 12.45 -0.38 -6.27
C ILE A 32 12.56 0.78 -7.28
N MET A 33 11.53 1.00 -8.09
CA MET A 33 11.43 2.18 -8.96
C MET A 33 11.54 3.47 -8.14
N GLY A 34 10.80 3.57 -7.03
CA GLY A 34 10.85 4.71 -6.13
C GLY A 34 12.24 4.92 -5.52
N LEU A 35 12.94 3.84 -5.18
CA LEU A 35 14.31 3.90 -4.68
C LEU A 35 15.31 4.44 -5.72
N ILE A 36 15.15 4.05 -6.99
CA ILE A 36 15.94 4.58 -8.12
C ILE A 36 15.61 6.05 -8.36
N VAL A 37 14.33 6.41 -8.41
CA VAL A 37 13.90 7.81 -8.57
C VAL A 37 14.42 8.69 -7.43
N LEU A 38 14.43 8.18 -6.21
CA LEU A 38 15.00 8.88 -5.05
C LEU A 38 16.52 9.06 -5.17
N ARG A 39 17.23 8.08 -5.75
CA ARG A 39 18.68 8.22 -6.06
C ARG A 39 18.93 9.34 -7.06
N TRP A 40 18.09 9.48 -8.08
CA TRP A 40 18.22 10.58 -9.05
C TRP A 40 17.80 11.94 -8.51
N LYS A 41 16.67 12.04 -7.80
CA LYS A 41 16.18 13.33 -7.29
C LYS A 41 16.99 13.86 -6.11
N LYS A 42 17.54 13.00 -5.25
CA LYS A 42 18.25 13.41 -4.02
C LYS A 42 19.59 12.66 -3.88
N PRO A 43 20.61 13.02 -4.69
CA PRO A 43 21.90 12.34 -4.69
C PRO A 43 22.79 12.72 -3.49
N LYS A 44 22.56 13.88 -2.85
CA LYS A 44 23.41 14.43 -1.77
C LYS A 44 23.13 13.86 -0.37
N ILE A 45 22.25 12.87 -0.23
CA ILE A 45 21.93 12.27 1.07
C ILE A 45 23.05 11.30 1.47
N PHE A 46 23.52 11.37 2.72
CA PHE A 46 24.48 10.42 3.28
C PHE A 46 23.87 9.00 3.29
N ARG A 47 24.48 8.06 2.55
CA ARG A 47 24.02 6.67 2.49
C ARG A 47 25.08 5.75 3.10
N PRO A 48 24.79 5.10 4.26
CA PRO A 48 25.76 4.23 4.93
C PRO A 48 26.05 2.93 4.15
N ILE A 49 25.15 2.49 3.26
CA ILE A 49 25.32 1.28 2.45
C ILE A 49 25.22 1.63 0.96
N LYS A 50 26.30 1.39 0.21
CA LYS A 50 26.39 1.63 -1.23
C LYS A 50 26.26 0.32 -2.01
N VAL A 51 25.07 0.07 -2.56
CA VAL A 51 24.85 -0.99 -3.54
C VAL A 51 25.07 -0.50 -4.96
N ASN A 52 25.56 -1.39 -5.83
CA ASN A 52 25.81 -1.11 -7.24
C ASN A 52 24.50 -0.87 -7.99
N LEU A 53 24.42 0.20 -8.80
CA LEU A 53 23.19 0.62 -9.49
C LEU A 53 22.75 -0.32 -10.61
N LEU A 54 23.65 -1.18 -11.10
CA LEU A 54 23.31 -2.18 -12.11
C LEU A 54 22.24 -3.17 -11.65
N ILE A 55 22.30 -3.61 -10.39
CA ILE A 55 21.38 -4.60 -9.82
C ILE A 55 19.92 -4.13 -9.82
N PRO A 56 19.56 -2.93 -9.31
CA PRO A 56 18.18 -2.47 -9.33
C PRO A 56 17.68 -2.18 -10.76
N ILE A 57 18.57 -1.79 -11.69
CA ILE A 57 18.19 -1.54 -13.09
C ILE A 57 17.82 -2.85 -13.80
N THR A 58 18.63 -3.90 -13.66
CA THR A 58 18.34 -5.22 -14.26
C THR A 58 17.10 -5.85 -13.64
N TYR A 59 16.91 -5.72 -12.33
CA TYR A 59 15.68 -6.16 -11.67
C TYR A 59 14.44 -5.44 -12.21
N LEU A 60 14.51 -4.13 -12.39
CA LEU A 60 13.39 -3.34 -12.93
C LEU A 60 13.04 -3.76 -14.36
N ALA A 61 14.05 -4.03 -15.20
CA ALA A 61 13.83 -4.54 -16.55
C ALA A 61 13.12 -5.90 -16.54
N PHE A 62 13.58 -6.82 -15.69
CA PHE A 62 12.94 -8.14 -15.52
C PHE A 62 11.51 -8.03 -14.99
N TRP A 63 11.30 -7.15 -13.99
CA TRP A 63 9.98 -6.87 -13.44
C TRP A 63 9.02 -6.29 -14.48
N ALA A 64 9.47 -5.35 -15.32
CA ALA A 64 8.65 -4.79 -16.38
C ALA A 64 8.23 -5.84 -17.41
N PHE A 65 9.16 -6.75 -17.76
CA PHE A 65 8.85 -7.89 -18.63
C PHE A 65 7.80 -8.82 -18.00
N LEU A 66 7.98 -9.19 -16.72
CA LEU A 66 7.00 -10.00 -16.00
C LEU A 66 5.63 -9.34 -15.90
N LEU A 67 5.57 -8.02 -15.72
CA LEU A 67 4.31 -7.28 -15.66
C LEU A 67 3.57 -7.37 -17.01
N ILE A 68 4.27 -7.15 -18.13
CA ILE A 68 3.69 -7.28 -19.47
C ILE A 68 3.20 -8.71 -19.71
N PHE A 69 4.02 -9.70 -19.36
CA PHE A 69 3.65 -11.11 -19.48
C PHE A 69 2.42 -11.44 -18.62
N SER A 70 2.37 -10.97 -17.37
CA SER A 70 1.24 -11.16 -16.46
C SER A 70 -0.05 -10.53 -16.98
N LEU A 71 0.03 -9.35 -17.59
CA LEU A 71 -1.11 -8.71 -18.24
C LEU A 71 -1.63 -9.52 -19.43
N TYR A 72 -0.75 -10.23 -20.14
CA TYR A 72 -1.13 -11.08 -21.25
C TYR A 72 -1.73 -12.41 -20.79
N SER A 73 -1.16 -13.05 -19.77
CA SER A 73 -1.60 -14.35 -19.27
C SER A 73 -2.91 -14.28 -18.48
N GLU A 74 -3.01 -13.35 -17.53
CA GLU A 74 -4.18 -13.22 -16.64
C GLU A 74 -4.64 -11.75 -16.57
N PRO A 75 -5.26 -11.21 -17.64
CA PRO A 75 -5.67 -9.81 -17.70
C PRO A 75 -6.73 -9.45 -16.66
N ILE A 76 -7.59 -10.41 -16.28
CA ILE A 76 -8.63 -10.21 -15.28
C ILE A 76 -8.00 -9.95 -13.90
N VAL A 77 -7.03 -10.79 -13.51
CA VAL A 77 -6.34 -10.70 -12.22
C VAL A 77 -5.60 -9.38 -12.10
N CYS A 78 -4.87 -9.02 -13.16
CA CYS A 78 -4.11 -7.78 -13.20
C CYS A 78 -5.03 -6.54 -13.22
N GLY A 79 -6.12 -6.58 -13.98
CA GLY A 79 -7.08 -5.48 -14.11
C GLY A 79 -7.76 -5.15 -12.79
N VAL A 80 -8.23 -6.16 -12.06
CA VAL A 80 -8.82 -5.96 -10.72
C VAL A 80 -7.79 -5.37 -9.75
N GLY A 81 -6.55 -5.88 -9.77
CA GLY A 81 -5.46 -5.32 -8.95
C GLY A 81 -5.22 -3.83 -9.23
N LEU A 82 -5.18 -3.44 -10.51
CA LEU A 82 -5.02 -2.04 -10.91
C LEU A 82 -6.22 -1.17 -10.48
N ILE A 83 -7.46 -1.67 -10.62
CA ILE A 83 -8.67 -0.95 -10.19
C ILE A 83 -8.66 -0.70 -8.68
N ILE A 84 -8.26 -1.70 -7.89
CA ILE A 84 -8.15 -1.55 -6.43
C ILE A 84 -7.11 -0.47 -6.08
N ILE A 85 -5.93 -0.51 -6.71
CA ILE A 85 -4.89 0.50 -6.51
C ILE A 85 -5.41 1.90 -6.91
N LEU A 86 -6.07 2.00 -8.06
CA LEU A 86 -6.66 3.25 -8.54
C LEU A 86 -7.75 3.77 -7.61
N THR A 87 -8.52 2.90 -6.95
CA THR A 87 -9.54 3.27 -5.95
C THR A 87 -8.90 3.91 -4.70
N GLY A 88 -7.62 3.65 -4.43
CA GLY A 88 -6.87 4.36 -3.39
C GLY A 88 -6.74 5.86 -3.66
N VAL A 89 -6.69 6.29 -4.93
CA VAL A 89 -6.55 7.70 -5.32
C VAL A 89 -7.78 8.56 -4.93
N PRO A 90 -9.03 8.21 -5.30
CA PRO A 90 -10.20 8.96 -4.87
C PRO A 90 -10.38 8.91 -3.35
N VAL A 91 -10.08 7.78 -2.70
CA VAL A 91 -10.14 7.67 -1.23
C VAL A 91 -9.14 8.63 -0.57
N PHE A 92 -7.91 8.73 -1.09
CA PHE A 92 -6.92 9.69 -0.60
C PHE A 92 -7.41 11.14 -0.79
N PHE A 93 -8.02 11.45 -1.92
CA PHE A 93 -8.55 12.79 -2.19
C PHE A 93 -9.72 13.15 -1.25
N LEU A 94 -10.67 12.24 -1.06
CA LEU A 94 -11.79 12.38 -0.12
C LEU A 94 -11.32 12.44 1.35
N GLY A 95 -10.27 11.69 1.68
CA GLY A 95 -9.71 11.60 3.02
C GLY A 95 -8.90 12.84 3.40
N VAL A 96 -7.88 13.16 2.62
CA VAL A 96 -6.82 14.12 2.98
C VAL A 96 -7.03 15.47 2.33
N TYR A 97 -7.37 15.51 1.04
CA TYR A 97 -7.52 16.77 0.30
C TYR A 97 -8.83 17.50 0.66
N TRP A 98 -9.89 16.75 0.99
CA TRP A 98 -11.16 17.32 1.42
C TRP A 98 -11.07 17.93 2.84
N ARG A 99 -10.64 19.20 2.91
CA ARG A 99 -10.52 19.96 4.17
C ARG A 99 -11.86 20.35 4.77
N ASN A 100 -12.89 20.58 3.96
CA ASN A 100 -14.21 20.99 4.41
C ASN A 100 -15.16 19.79 4.57
N LYS A 101 -14.81 18.83 5.45
CA LYS A 101 -15.66 17.65 5.69
C LYS A 101 -16.99 18.09 6.32
N PRO A 102 -18.13 17.57 5.87
CA PRO A 102 -19.41 17.85 6.51
C PRO A 102 -19.39 17.33 7.96
N LYS A 103 -19.99 18.10 8.88
CA LYS A 103 -20.03 17.80 10.33
C LYS A 103 -20.56 16.40 10.66
N CYS A 104 -21.41 15.84 9.78
CA CYS A 104 -21.92 14.48 9.90
C CYS A 104 -20.80 13.42 9.79
N VAL A 105 -19.91 13.54 8.80
CA VAL A 105 -18.81 12.58 8.59
C VAL A 105 -17.83 12.62 9.76
N ASN A 106 -17.50 13.81 10.27
CA ASN A 106 -16.62 13.91 11.43
C ASN A 106 -17.25 13.29 12.68
N ARG A 107 -18.54 13.55 12.92
CA ARG A 107 -19.29 12.95 14.03
C ARG A 107 -19.37 11.43 13.92
N LEU A 108 -19.55 10.87 12.73
CA LEU A 108 -19.54 9.42 12.51
C LEU A 108 -18.16 8.82 12.78
N ILE A 109 -17.09 9.43 12.27
CA ILE A 109 -15.71 8.97 12.52
C ILE A 109 -15.39 9.02 14.01
N GLU A 110 -15.72 10.11 14.70
CA GLU A 110 -15.53 10.26 16.15
C GLU A 110 -16.35 9.20 16.93
N SER A 111 -17.61 8.99 16.56
CA SER A 111 -18.47 7.99 17.21
C SER A 111 -17.93 6.57 17.00
N MET A 112 -17.51 6.23 15.78
CA MET A 112 -16.90 4.92 15.50
C MET A 112 -15.59 4.73 16.25
N THR A 113 -14.75 5.77 16.31
CA THR A 113 -13.47 5.72 17.02
C THR A 113 -13.69 5.55 18.53
N CYS A 114 -14.63 6.31 19.12
CA CYS A 114 -14.97 6.20 20.54
C CYS A 114 -15.58 4.83 20.88
N TRP A 115 -16.44 4.30 20.01
CA TRP A 115 -17.02 2.96 20.19
C TRP A 115 -15.95 1.87 20.12
N GLY A 116 -15.02 1.97 19.15
CA GLY A 116 -13.88 1.07 19.02
C GLY A 116 -12.92 1.14 20.22
N GLN A 117 -12.61 2.34 20.70
CA GLN A 117 -11.77 2.54 21.89
C GLN A 117 -12.38 1.90 23.14
N LYS A 118 -13.69 2.03 23.34
CA LYS A 118 -14.41 1.42 24.46
C LYS A 118 -14.48 -0.11 24.35
N LEU A 119 -14.78 -0.63 23.16
CA LEU A 119 -14.91 -2.08 22.93
C LEU A 119 -13.58 -2.81 23.11
N CYS A 120 -12.48 -2.23 22.60
CA CYS A 120 -11.15 -2.84 22.66
C CYS A 120 -10.31 -2.39 23.86
N PHE A 121 -10.86 -1.54 24.74
CA PHE A 121 -10.16 -0.94 25.90
C PHE A 121 -8.77 -0.37 25.53
N VAL A 122 -8.70 0.31 24.38
CA VAL A 122 -7.44 0.80 23.79
C VAL A 122 -7.29 2.30 24.01
N VAL A 123 -6.11 2.72 24.46
CA VAL A 123 -5.76 4.13 24.68
C VAL A 123 -4.75 4.57 23.63
N TYR A 124 -4.88 5.81 23.15
CA TYR A 124 -3.93 6.37 22.20
C TYR A 124 -2.55 6.52 22.87
N PRO A 125 -1.46 6.06 22.24
CA PRO A 125 -0.14 6.24 22.81
C PRO A 125 0.16 7.73 22.97
N GLN A 126 0.47 8.17 24.19
CA GLN A 126 1.05 9.50 24.39
C GLN A 126 2.43 9.46 23.74
N CYS A 127 2.67 10.38 22.80
CA CYS A 127 3.99 10.56 22.21
C CYS A 127 4.89 11.20 23.27
N GLY A 128 5.33 10.40 24.25
CA GLY A 128 6.38 10.78 25.16
C GLY A 128 7.65 10.96 24.35
N SER A 129 8.26 12.13 24.50
CA SER A 129 9.69 12.32 24.27
C SER A 129 10.42 11.08 24.76
N VAL A 130 11.21 10.46 23.88
CA VAL A 130 12.24 9.52 24.30
C VAL A 130 13.03 10.25 25.37
N GLU A 131 12.90 9.78 26.61
CA GLU A 131 13.74 10.19 27.72
C GLU A 131 15.19 9.92 27.29
N GLU A 132 15.95 10.99 27.14
CA GLU A 132 17.40 10.92 27.17
C GLU A 132 17.79 10.59 28.61
N GLU A 133 18.22 9.35 28.85
CA GLU A 133 19.16 8.97 29.92
C GLU A 133 20.33 8.18 29.32
#